data_AF-A0A7V6Q1S7-F1
#
_entry.id   AF-A0A7V6Q1S7-F1
#
_cell.length_a   1.000
_cell.length_b   1.000
_cell.length_c   1.000
_cell.angle_alpha   90.00
_cell.angle_beta   90.00
_cell.angle_gamma   90.00
#
_symmetry.space_group_name_H-M   'P 1'
#
loop_
_entity.id
_entity.type
_entity.pdbx_description
1 polymer ?
#
loop_
_entity_poly.entity_id
_entity_poly.type
_entity_poly.pdbx_seq_one_letter_code
_entity_poly.pdbx_strand_id
1 'polypeptide(L)'
;MDVNANAPGLAFAKEHGIPIFTNLEALMQNEMDIVLELTGHDEVLDNIRNIKDEKTHIIDSKAAKLALLLSEHQQTLNEKLKNYISHIETLMKHVGDNISEIYRTVEAINDISRKIINSVSDSLDSIKKTDQIIKLINDITARINILGVNASIESARAGEYGRGFSVVAQEIGKLTSSSKDATANITSIIETMKKHIENISEITGELDVICQQQTQVAVSLEEDNQKMKQIFIH
;
A
#
# COMPACT_ATOMS: atom_id res chain seq x y z
N MET A 1 -23.11 65.21 -0.17
CA MET A 1 -24.31 64.37 -0.30
C MET A 1 -24.42 63.93 -1.74
N ASP A 2 -24.26 62.63 -2.00
CA ASP A 2 -24.56 62.06 -3.31
C ASP A 2 -26.09 61.92 -3.41
N VAL A 3 -26.72 62.67 -4.32
CA VAL A 3 -28.19 62.89 -4.36
C VAL A 3 -28.87 61.95 -5.36
N ASN A 4 -28.24 60.82 -5.69
CA ASN A 4 -28.84 59.86 -6.60
C ASN A 4 -29.94 59.05 -5.89
N ALA A 5 -31.20 59.46 -6.07
CA ALA A 5 -32.38 58.80 -5.50
C ALA A 5 -32.55 57.32 -5.93
N ASN A 6 -31.80 56.88 -6.95
CA ASN A 6 -31.77 55.52 -7.47
C ASN A 6 -30.48 54.77 -7.12
N ALA A 7 -29.69 55.25 -6.14
CA ALA A 7 -28.50 54.54 -5.70
C ALA A 7 -28.87 53.11 -5.23
N PRO A 8 -28.09 52.07 -5.60
CA PRO A 8 -28.40 50.68 -5.26
C PRO A 8 -28.66 50.45 -3.77
N GLY A 9 -27.92 51.12 -2.88
CA GLY A 9 -28.12 51.04 -1.43
C GLY A 9 -29.45 51.63 -0.94
N LEU A 10 -29.93 52.71 -1.56
CA LEU A 10 -31.23 53.31 -1.23
C LEU A 10 -32.40 52.46 -1.74
N ALA A 11 -32.24 51.83 -2.91
CA ALA A 11 -33.22 50.90 -3.46
C ALA A 11 -33.34 49.66 -2.57
N PHE A 12 -32.20 49.06 -2.18
CA PHE A 12 -32.14 47.91 -1.28
C PHE A 12 -32.79 48.23 0.08
N ALA A 13 -32.48 49.39 0.66
CA ALA A 13 -33.07 49.83 1.92
C ALA A 13 -34.59 49.96 1.83
N LYS A 14 -35.13 50.55 0.75
CA LYS A 14 -36.59 50.64 0.53
C LYS A 14 -37.24 49.26 0.40
N GLU A 15 -36.62 48.35 -0.35
CA GLU A 15 -37.13 46.99 -0.57
C GLU A 15 -37.21 46.18 0.74
N HIS A 16 -36.27 46.41 1.66
CA HIS A 16 -36.19 45.69 2.93
C HIS A 16 -36.80 46.47 4.12
N GLY A 17 -37.48 47.58 3.86
CA GLY A 17 -38.11 48.41 4.90
C GLY A 17 -37.12 49.08 5.86
N ILE A 18 -35.86 49.23 5.45
CA ILE A 18 -34.82 49.89 6.23
C ILE A 18 -35.07 51.41 6.18
N PRO A 19 -35.18 52.10 7.33
CA PRO A 19 -35.39 53.54 7.38
C PRO A 19 -34.27 54.32 6.67
N ILE A 20 -34.64 55.34 5.91
CA ILE A 20 -33.72 56.19 5.14
C ILE A 20 -33.92 57.63 5.60
N PHE A 21 -32.82 58.32 5.84
CA PHE A 21 -32.81 59.72 6.26
C PHE A 21 -32.01 60.57 5.28
N THR A 22 -32.47 61.78 5.03
CA THR A 22 -31.79 62.76 4.17
C THR A 22 -30.97 63.78 4.97
N ASN A 23 -31.11 63.80 6.30
CA ASN A 23 -30.34 64.64 7.20
C ASN A 23 -29.82 63.79 8.37
N LEU A 24 -28.57 64.02 8.76
CA LEU A 24 -27.91 63.33 9.87
C LEU A 24 -28.55 63.65 11.22
N GLU A 25 -29.06 64.86 11.42
CA GLU A 25 -29.79 65.24 12.66
C GLU A 25 -31.07 64.41 12.84
N ALA A 26 -31.79 64.14 11.75
CA ALA A 26 -33.01 63.33 11.79
C ALA A 26 -32.71 61.84 12.05
N LEU A 27 -31.56 61.35 11.57
CA LEU A 27 -31.08 60.01 11.88
C LEU A 27 -30.78 59.87 13.38
N MET A 28 -30.08 60.86 13.95
CA MET A 28 -29.61 60.85 15.35
C MET A 28 -30.71 61.12 16.38
N GLN A 29 -31.92 61.49 15.96
CA GLN A 29 -33.09 61.49 16.85
C GLN A 29 -33.52 60.09 17.29
N ASN A 30 -33.02 59.05 16.63
CA ASN A 30 -33.18 57.67 17.06
C ASN A 30 -32.00 57.30 17.97
N GLU A 31 -32.28 56.74 19.15
CA GLU A 31 -31.22 56.20 20.00
C GLU A 31 -30.48 55.08 19.25
N MET A 32 -29.24 55.34 18.85
CA MET A 32 -28.41 54.38 18.12
C MET A 32 -27.20 53.98 18.97
N ASP A 33 -27.00 52.68 19.13
CA ASP A 33 -25.82 52.15 19.83
C ASP A 33 -24.55 52.28 18.97
N ILE A 34 -24.67 52.04 17.65
CA ILE A 34 -23.56 52.03 16.70
C ILE A 34 -23.92 52.77 15.41
N VAL A 35 -23.02 53.62 14.92
CA VAL A 35 -23.07 54.25 13.60
C VAL A 35 -21.92 53.71 12.75
N LEU A 36 -22.24 53.09 11.62
CA LEU A 36 -21.26 52.72 10.59
C LEU A 36 -21.17 53.81 9.53
N GLU A 37 -20.05 54.51 9.50
CA GLU A 37 -19.74 55.52 8.49
C GLU A 37 -19.08 54.84 7.28
N LEU A 38 -19.70 54.90 6.10
CA LEU A 38 -19.23 54.21 4.89
C LEU A 38 -18.86 55.15 3.75
N THR A 39 -18.93 56.47 3.97
CA THR A 39 -18.67 57.50 2.96
C THR A 39 -17.18 57.75 2.75
N GLY A 40 -16.35 57.50 3.77
CA GLY A 40 -14.90 57.69 3.68
C GLY A 40 -14.44 59.15 3.71
N HIS A 41 -15.33 60.07 4.08
CA HIS A 41 -15.04 61.51 4.13
C HIS A 41 -14.91 61.97 5.59
N ASP A 42 -13.78 62.59 5.93
CA ASP A 42 -13.50 63.09 7.29
C ASP A 42 -14.57 64.10 7.74
N GLU A 43 -15.09 64.94 6.83
CA GLU A 43 -16.18 65.90 7.12
C GLU A 43 -17.45 65.20 7.62
N VAL A 44 -17.80 64.04 7.05
CA VAL A 44 -18.98 63.27 7.47
C VAL A 44 -18.73 62.66 8.84
N LEU A 45 -17.54 62.10 9.07
CA LEU A 45 -17.15 61.53 10.35
C LEU A 45 -17.16 62.58 11.47
N ASP A 46 -16.64 63.78 11.21
CA ASP A 46 -16.61 64.88 12.18
C ASP A 46 -18.02 65.42 12.47
N ASN A 47 -18.89 65.49 11.46
CA ASN A 47 -20.31 65.83 11.67
C ASN A 47 -21.02 64.78 12.55
N ILE A 48 -20.77 63.48 12.34
CA ILE A 48 -21.33 62.42 13.20
C ILE A 48 -20.78 62.55 14.63
N ARG A 49 -19.48 62.82 14.80
CA ARG A 49 -18.86 63.01 16.12
C ARG A 49 -19.45 64.19 16.90
N ASN A 50 -19.82 65.26 16.20
CA ASN A 50 -20.38 66.46 16.82
C ASN A 50 -21.85 66.31 17.21
N ILE A 51 -22.61 65.44 16.55
CA ILE A 51 -24.05 65.27 16.75
C ILE A 51 -24.37 64.03 17.61
N LYS A 52 -23.46 63.06 17.72
CA LYS A 52 -23.72 61.81 18.45
C LYS A 52 -23.95 62.03 19.94
N ASP A 53 -24.76 61.17 20.53
CA ASP A 53 -24.86 61.03 21.98
C ASP A 53 -23.63 60.33 22.55
N GLU A 54 -23.41 60.45 23.86
CA GLU A 54 -22.27 59.82 24.55
C GLU A 54 -22.25 58.29 24.38
N LYS A 55 -23.43 57.64 24.32
CA LYS A 55 -23.57 56.18 24.23
C LYS A 55 -23.31 55.61 22.83
N THR A 56 -23.44 56.42 21.79
CA THR A 56 -23.29 55.99 20.40
C THR A 56 -21.82 55.81 20.03
N HIS A 57 -21.47 54.61 19.57
CA HIS A 57 -20.14 54.27 19.07
C HIS A 57 -20.07 54.46 17.55
N ILE A 58 -18.97 55.00 17.03
CA ILE A 58 -18.77 55.16 15.59
C ILE A 58 -17.76 54.12 15.11
N ILE A 59 -18.12 53.39 14.06
CA ILE A 59 -17.22 52.57 13.26
C ILE A 59 -16.98 53.34 11.96
N ASP A 60 -15.76 53.88 11.79
CA ASP A 60 -15.41 54.60 10.57
C ASP A 60 -15.29 53.67 9.35
N SER A 61 -15.23 54.27 8.16
CA SER A 61 -15.12 53.54 6.90
C SER A 61 -13.92 52.60 6.80
N LYS A 62 -12.79 52.89 7.48
CA LYS A 62 -11.61 52.00 7.50
C LYS A 62 -11.88 50.78 8.36
N ALA A 63 -12.47 50.97 9.55
CA ALA A 63 -12.86 49.90 10.46
C ALA A 63 -13.98 49.02 9.85
N ALA A 64 -14.98 49.63 9.19
CA ALA A 64 -16.04 48.90 8.49
C ALA A 64 -15.50 48.08 7.32
N LYS A 65 -14.59 48.66 6.51
CA LYS A 65 -13.91 47.93 5.43
C LYS A 65 -13.08 46.76 5.97
N LEU A 66 -12.38 46.94 7.08
CA LEU A 66 -11.64 45.86 7.73
C LEU A 66 -12.58 44.74 8.18
N ALA A 67 -13.72 45.06 8.79
CA ALA A 67 -14.72 44.07 9.20
C ALA A 67 -15.27 43.26 8.01
N LEU A 68 -15.56 43.93 6.88
CA LEU A 68 -16.00 43.26 5.66
C LEU A 68 -14.92 42.32 5.11
N LEU A 69 -13.68 42.80 4.99
CA LEU A 69 -12.54 41.99 4.53
C LEU A 69 -12.30 40.78 5.43
N LEU A 70 -12.43 40.94 6.76
CA LEU A 70 -12.33 39.85 7.72
C LEU A 70 -13.45 38.82 7.53
N SER A 71 -14.69 39.28 7.32
CA SER A 71 -15.84 38.40 7.07
C SER A 71 -15.67 37.59 5.78
N GLU A 72 -15.28 38.26 4.68
CA GLU A 72 -15.01 37.60 3.39
C GLU A 72 -13.86 36.59 3.51
N HIS A 73 -12.79 36.96 4.23
CA HIS A 73 -11.66 36.07 4.48
C HIS A 73 -12.07 34.86 5.33
N GLN A 74 -12.87 35.06 6.38
CA GLN A 74 -13.39 34.00 7.24
C GLN A 74 -14.29 33.02 6.47
N GLN A 75 -15.15 33.53 5.59
CA GLN A 75 -15.96 32.68 4.71
C GLN A 75 -15.08 31.82 3.80
N THR A 76 -14.09 32.44 3.15
CA THR A 76 -13.15 31.74 2.27
C THR A 76 -12.37 30.66 3.02
N LEU A 77 -11.93 30.96 4.25
CA LEU A 77 -11.21 30.00 5.09
C LEU A 77 -12.10 28.82 5.48
N ASN A 78 -13.36 29.07 5.82
CA ASN A 78 -14.33 28.02 6.15
C ASN A 78 -14.62 27.10 4.96
N GLU A 79 -14.75 27.65 3.76
CA GLU A 79 -14.92 26.86 2.53
C GLU A 79 -13.70 25.98 2.24
N LYS A 80 -12.49 26.54 2.38
CA LYS A 80 -11.25 25.76 2.26
C LYS A 80 -11.17 24.65 3.30
N LEU A 81 -11.54 24.94 4.55
CA LEU A 81 -11.52 23.95 5.63
C LEU A 81 -12.48 22.79 5.34
N LYS A 82 -13.71 23.08 4.86
CA LYS A 82 -14.67 22.05 4.43
C LYS A 82 -14.09 21.16 3.32
N ASN A 83 -13.43 21.75 2.34
CA ASN A 83 -12.79 21.00 1.26
C ASN A 83 -11.68 20.09 1.78
N TYR A 84 -10.84 20.57 2.71
CA TYR A 84 -9.79 19.75 3.32
C TYR A 84 -10.36 18.60 4.16
N ILE A 85 -11.43 18.82 4.92
CA ILE A 85 -12.11 17.77 5.70
C ILE A 85 -12.62 16.66 4.77
N SER A 86 -13.35 17.03 3.71
CA SER A 86 -13.86 16.06 2.74
C SER A 86 -12.74 15.27 2.05
N HIS A 87 -11.61 15.91 1.77
CA HIS A 87 -10.45 15.24 1.20
C HIS A 87 -9.84 14.23 2.20
N ILE A 88 -9.72 14.60 3.48
CA ILE A 88 -9.20 13.70 4.52
C ILE A 88 -10.14 12.51 4.73
N GLU A 89 -11.46 12.70 4.77
CA GLU A 89 -12.43 11.60 4.86
C GLU A 89 -12.27 10.59 3.71
N THR A 90 -12.04 11.10 2.50
CA THR A 90 -11.79 10.25 1.32
C THR A 90 -10.49 9.46 1.48
N LEU A 91 -9.41 10.11 1.92
CA LEU A 91 -8.13 9.46 2.18
C LEU A 91 -8.25 8.38 3.26
N MET A 92 -8.99 8.64 4.34
CA MET A 92 -9.21 7.68 5.42
C MET A 92 -10.00 6.45 4.97
N LYS A 93 -10.96 6.63 4.06
CA LYS A 93 -11.65 5.52 3.41
C LYS A 93 -10.66 4.68 2.60
N HIS A 94 -9.83 5.31 1.78
CA HIS A 94 -8.82 4.60 0.98
C HIS A 94 -7.81 3.86 1.87
N VAL A 95 -7.38 4.45 2.99
CA VAL A 95 -6.52 3.76 3.97
C VAL A 95 -7.22 2.52 4.53
N GLY A 96 -8.50 2.62 4.89
CA GLY A 96 -9.29 1.45 5.34
C GLY A 96 -9.41 0.35 4.28
N ASP A 97 -9.66 0.73 3.03
CA ASP A 97 -9.73 -0.22 1.91
C ASP A 97 -8.38 -0.93 1.70
N ASN A 98 -7.26 -0.18 1.74
CA ASN A 98 -5.91 -0.73 1.63
C ASN A 98 -5.56 -1.69 2.78
N ILE A 99 -5.97 -1.38 4.02
CA ILE A 99 -5.77 -2.29 5.17
C ILE A 99 -6.49 -3.62 4.93
N SER A 100 -7.73 -3.58 4.43
CA SER A 100 -8.45 -4.81 4.09
C SER A 100 -7.77 -5.59 2.97
N GLU A 101 -7.17 -4.92 1.99
CA GLU A 101 -6.42 -5.56 0.91
C GLU A 101 -5.13 -6.23 1.42
N ILE A 102 -4.42 -5.60 2.35
CA ILE A 102 -3.24 -6.18 3.01
C ILE A 102 -3.61 -7.49 3.71
N TYR A 103 -4.71 -7.54 4.48
CA TYR A 103 -5.10 -8.78 5.15
C TYR A 103 -5.44 -9.91 4.16
N ARG A 104 -6.15 -9.59 3.07
CA ARG A 104 -6.47 -10.59 2.04
C ARG A 104 -5.21 -11.12 1.34
N THR A 105 -4.25 -10.25 1.05
CA THR A 105 -3.00 -10.65 0.41
C THR A 105 -2.13 -11.50 1.35
N VAL A 106 -2.06 -11.15 2.63
CA VAL A 106 -1.38 -11.97 3.66
C VAL A 106 -2.01 -13.36 3.76
N GLU A 107 -3.34 -13.47 3.78
CA GLU A 107 -4.03 -14.76 3.82
C GLU A 107 -3.72 -15.61 2.58
N ALA A 108 -3.78 -14.99 1.39
CA ALA A 108 -3.45 -15.66 0.13
C ALA A 108 -1.98 -16.14 0.09
N ILE A 109 -1.04 -15.34 0.59
CA ILE A 109 0.37 -15.74 0.66
C ILE A 109 0.54 -16.92 1.62
N ASN A 110 -0.10 -16.90 2.80
CA ASN A 110 -0.05 -18.03 3.74
C ASN A 110 -0.58 -19.33 3.13
N ASP A 111 -1.67 -19.25 2.35
CA ASP A 111 -2.20 -20.39 1.60
C ASP A 111 -1.21 -20.92 0.56
N ILE A 112 -0.56 -20.03 -0.18
CA ILE A 112 0.44 -20.39 -1.17
C ILE A 112 1.67 -21.02 -0.49
N SER A 113 2.17 -20.44 0.60
CA SER A 113 3.29 -20.96 1.38
C SER A 113 3.01 -22.38 1.89
N ARG A 114 1.80 -22.65 2.38
CA ARG A 114 1.39 -24.02 2.76
C ARG A 114 1.47 -25.01 1.59
N LYS A 115 1.01 -24.59 0.40
CA LYS A 115 1.07 -25.43 -0.81
C LYS A 115 2.53 -25.70 -1.22
N ILE A 116 3.39 -24.69 -1.14
CA ILE A 116 4.82 -24.82 -1.45
C ILE A 116 5.48 -25.83 -0.48
N ILE A 117 5.22 -25.72 0.82
CA ILE A 117 5.76 -26.64 1.83
C ILE A 117 5.37 -28.10 1.51
N ASN A 118 4.10 -28.33 1.15
CA ASN A 118 3.63 -29.66 0.77
C ASN A 118 4.34 -30.17 -0.51
N SER A 119 4.46 -29.33 -1.55
CA SER A 119 5.17 -29.70 -2.79
C SER A 119 6.66 -29.96 -2.56
N VAL A 120 7.30 -29.22 -1.65
CA VAL A 120 8.68 -29.47 -1.21
C VAL A 120 8.79 -30.84 -0.55
N SER A 121 7.87 -31.17 0.37
CA SER A 121 7.83 -32.48 1.02
C SER A 121 7.69 -33.63 0.01
N ASP A 122 6.73 -33.52 -0.92
CA ASP A 122 6.50 -34.53 -1.97
C ASP A 122 7.71 -34.70 -2.89
N SER A 123 8.40 -33.60 -3.20
CA SER A 123 9.61 -33.61 -4.02
C SER A 123 10.78 -34.29 -3.30
N LEU A 124 10.95 -34.04 -1.99
CA LEU A 124 11.96 -34.71 -1.17
C LEU A 124 11.72 -36.21 -1.09
N ASP A 125 10.47 -36.65 -0.95
CA ASP A 125 10.15 -38.07 -0.92
C ASP A 125 10.34 -38.75 -2.28
N SER A 126 10.06 -38.04 -3.38
CA SER A 126 10.36 -38.51 -4.73
C SER A 126 11.87 -38.66 -4.94
N ILE A 127 12.66 -37.69 -4.48
CA ILE A 127 14.13 -37.76 -4.52
C ILE A 127 14.65 -38.96 -3.72
N LYS A 128 14.14 -39.22 -2.51
CA LYS A 128 14.53 -40.39 -1.71
C LYS A 128 14.26 -41.71 -2.44
N LYS A 129 13.11 -41.82 -3.12
CA LYS A 129 12.78 -43.01 -3.92
C LYS A 129 13.75 -43.16 -5.10
N THR A 130 14.10 -42.07 -5.77
CA THR A 130 15.09 -42.12 -6.86
C THR A 130 16.47 -42.53 -6.36
N ASP A 131 16.91 -42.03 -5.20
CA ASP A 131 18.17 -42.46 -4.56
C ASP A 131 18.19 -43.98 -4.29
N GLN A 132 17.06 -44.55 -3.86
CA GLN A 132 16.93 -46.00 -3.67
C GLN A 132 17.03 -46.78 -4.98
N ILE A 133 16.41 -46.28 -6.05
CA ILE A 133 16.48 -46.89 -7.39
C ILE A 133 17.92 -46.86 -7.91
N ILE A 134 18.63 -45.74 -7.76
CA ILE A 134 20.04 -45.63 -8.17
C ILE A 134 20.92 -46.63 -7.43
N LYS A 135 20.71 -46.80 -6.11
CA LYS A 135 21.42 -47.83 -5.33
C LYS A 135 21.17 -49.23 -5.87
N LEU A 136 19.92 -49.57 -6.17
CA LEU A 136 19.55 -50.86 -6.76
C LEU A 136 20.22 -51.06 -8.13
N ILE A 137 20.24 -50.05 -9.00
CA ILE A 137 20.91 -50.13 -10.30
C ILE A 137 22.41 -50.37 -10.10
N ASN A 138 23.06 -49.63 -9.19
CA ASN A 138 24.47 -49.82 -8.88
C ASN A 138 24.78 -51.24 -8.38
N ASP A 139 23.93 -51.79 -7.51
CA ASP A 139 24.06 -53.15 -7.00
C ASP A 139 23.91 -54.20 -8.11
N ILE A 140 22.93 -54.02 -9.01
CA ILE A 140 22.72 -54.89 -10.17
C ILE A 140 23.94 -54.80 -11.12
N THR A 141 24.39 -53.59 -11.43
CA THR A 141 25.55 -53.35 -12.31
C THR A 141 26.83 -53.94 -11.73
N ALA A 142 27.02 -53.89 -10.40
CA ALA A 142 28.14 -54.54 -9.73
C ALA A 142 28.09 -56.08 -9.86
N ARG A 143 26.91 -56.69 -9.69
CA ARG A 143 26.72 -58.15 -9.87
C ARG A 143 26.95 -58.57 -11.32
N ILE A 144 26.43 -57.81 -12.28
CA ILE A 144 26.66 -58.06 -13.71
C ILE A 144 28.14 -57.94 -14.05
N ASN A 145 28.85 -56.95 -13.49
CA ASN A 145 30.29 -56.80 -13.70
C ASN A 145 31.06 -58.02 -13.19
N ILE A 146 30.73 -58.56 -12.02
CA ILE A 146 31.36 -59.80 -11.49
C ILE A 146 31.07 -60.99 -12.42
N LEU A 147 29.83 -61.13 -12.91
CA LEU A 147 29.48 -62.17 -13.90
C LEU A 147 30.28 -62.03 -15.19
N GLY A 148 30.43 -60.79 -15.70
CA GLY A 148 31.23 -60.49 -16.88
C GLY A 148 32.72 -60.84 -16.68
N VAL A 149 33.30 -60.48 -15.54
CA VAL A 149 34.68 -60.83 -15.19
C VAL A 149 34.86 -62.35 -15.11
N ASN A 150 33.94 -63.06 -14.47
CA ASN A 150 33.99 -64.53 -14.41
C ASN A 150 33.91 -65.15 -15.81
N ALA A 151 33.05 -64.62 -16.70
CA ALA A 151 32.96 -65.06 -18.09
C ALA A 151 34.26 -64.78 -18.88
N SER A 152 34.91 -63.62 -18.67
CA SER A 152 36.22 -63.33 -19.26
C SER A 152 37.30 -64.32 -18.80
N ILE A 153 37.32 -64.67 -17.51
CA ILE A 153 38.29 -65.64 -16.96
C ILE A 153 38.07 -67.03 -17.58
N GLU A 154 36.83 -67.51 -17.61
CA GLU A 154 36.53 -68.84 -18.14
C GLU A 154 36.75 -68.91 -19.66
N SER A 155 36.46 -67.82 -20.37
CA SER A 155 36.78 -67.67 -21.78
C SER A 155 38.29 -67.74 -22.05
N ALA A 156 39.12 -67.11 -21.21
CA ALA A 156 40.58 -67.20 -21.34
C ALA A 156 41.07 -68.62 -21.06
N ARG A 157 40.45 -69.32 -20.10
CA ARG A 157 40.77 -70.71 -19.74
C ARG A 157 40.43 -71.70 -20.86
N ALA A 158 39.36 -71.46 -21.60
CA ALA A 158 38.94 -72.29 -22.74
C ALA A 158 39.81 -72.09 -24.02
N GLY A 159 40.72 -71.11 -24.04
CA GLY A 159 41.64 -70.86 -25.15
C GLY A 159 40.91 -70.52 -26.47
N GLU A 160 41.27 -71.21 -27.55
CA GLU A 160 40.67 -71.00 -28.89
C GLU A 160 39.15 -71.20 -28.90
N TYR A 161 38.62 -72.13 -28.09
CA TYR A 161 37.18 -72.40 -27.99
C TYR A 161 36.40 -71.31 -27.25
N GLY A 162 37.09 -70.44 -26.50
CA GLY A 162 36.49 -69.34 -25.73
C GLY A 162 36.32 -68.03 -26.50
N ARG A 163 36.91 -67.87 -27.69
CA ARG A 163 36.99 -66.57 -28.39
C ARG A 163 35.65 -65.82 -28.50
N GLY A 164 34.55 -66.52 -28.80
CA GLY A 164 33.22 -65.90 -28.87
C GLY A 164 32.71 -65.37 -27.52
N PHE A 165 32.95 -66.12 -26.43
CA PHE A 165 32.59 -65.70 -25.08
C PHE A 165 33.44 -64.51 -24.59
N SER A 166 34.70 -64.40 -25.03
CA SER A 166 35.57 -63.26 -24.70
C SER A 166 34.99 -61.93 -25.20
N VAL A 167 34.42 -61.92 -26.41
CA VAL A 167 33.81 -60.71 -27.01
C VAL A 167 32.58 -60.30 -26.21
N VAL A 168 31.72 -61.26 -25.85
CA VAL A 168 30.52 -61.02 -25.04
C VAL A 168 30.91 -60.46 -23.66
N ALA A 169 31.92 -61.04 -23.01
CA ALA A 169 32.36 -60.59 -21.69
C ALA A 169 32.94 -59.16 -21.72
N GLN A 170 33.67 -58.79 -22.78
CA GLN A 170 34.16 -57.43 -22.97
C GLN A 170 33.02 -56.43 -23.17
N GLU A 171 31.98 -56.80 -23.92
CA GLU A 171 30.81 -55.94 -24.14
C GLU A 171 29.98 -55.76 -22.87
N ILE A 172 29.83 -56.82 -22.06
CA ILE A 172 29.26 -56.73 -20.71
C ILE A 172 30.05 -55.73 -19.85
N GLY A 173 31.39 -55.80 -19.88
CA GLY A 173 32.25 -54.85 -19.16
C GLY A 173 31.97 -53.40 -19.54
N LYS A 174 31.92 -53.10 -20.85
CA LYS A 174 31.57 -51.75 -21.34
C LYS A 174 30.17 -51.31 -20.89
N LEU A 175 29.16 -52.17 -21.03
CA LEU A 175 27.79 -51.89 -20.59
C LEU A 175 27.73 -51.54 -19.10
N THR A 176 28.45 -52.28 -18.26
CA THR A 176 28.49 -52.01 -16.82
C THR A 176 29.21 -50.70 -16.49
N SER A 177 30.28 -50.34 -17.22
CA SER A 177 30.94 -49.05 -17.08
C SER A 177 30.00 -47.91 -17.45
N SER A 178 29.37 -47.97 -18.62
CA SER A 178 28.41 -46.95 -19.07
C SER A 178 27.23 -46.80 -18.11
N SER A 179 26.76 -47.90 -17.50
CA SER A 179 25.70 -47.87 -16.49
C SER A 179 26.14 -47.16 -15.19
N LYS A 180 27.39 -47.35 -14.75
CA LYS A 180 27.95 -46.62 -13.61
C LYS A 180 28.09 -45.12 -13.90
N ASP A 181 28.55 -44.77 -15.08
CA ASP A 181 28.69 -43.36 -15.47
C ASP A 181 27.31 -42.67 -15.53
N ALA A 182 26.31 -43.35 -16.10
CA ALA A 182 24.94 -42.84 -16.15
C ALA A 182 24.34 -42.63 -14.75
N THR A 183 24.50 -43.60 -13.84
CA THR A 183 24.00 -43.48 -12.46
C THR A 183 24.73 -42.41 -11.65
N ALA A 184 26.03 -42.21 -11.87
CA ALA A 184 26.79 -41.11 -11.28
C ALA A 184 26.26 -39.74 -11.73
N ASN A 185 25.98 -39.60 -13.03
CA ASN A 185 25.39 -38.37 -13.57
C ASN A 185 23.99 -38.08 -12.97
N ILE A 186 23.13 -39.11 -12.85
CA ILE A 186 21.81 -38.95 -12.22
C ILE A 186 21.97 -38.54 -10.74
N THR A 187 22.94 -39.10 -10.03
CA THR A 187 23.21 -38.73 -8.62
C THR A 187 23.54 -37.23 -8.49
N SER A 188 24.40 -36.70 -9.37
CA SER A 188 24.73 -35.27 -9.41
C SER A 188 23.51 -34.38 -9.70
N ILE A 189 22.62 -34.82 -10.60
CA ILE A 189 21.35 -34.13 -10.88
C ILE A 189 20.47 -34.09 -9.62
N ILE A 190 20.38 -35.20 -8.89
CA ILE A 190 19.61 -35.27 -7.65
C ILE A 190 20.17 -34.35 -6.57
N GLU A 191 21.49 -34.30 -6.40
CA GLU A 191 22.13 -33.37 -5.45
C GLU A 191 21.80 -31.92 -5.78
N THR A 192 21.80 -31.58 -7.07
CA THR A 192 21.39 -30.26 -7.56
C THR A 192 19.92 -29.98 -7.24
N MET A 193 19.03 -30.96 -7.45
CA MET A 193 17.60 -30.83 -7.09
C MET A 193 17.39 -30.64 -5.59
N LYS A 194 18.14 -31.35 -4.73
CA LYS A 194 18.09 -31.15 -3.28
C LYS A 194 18.42 -29.72 -2.89
N LYS A 195 19.49 -29.16 -3.47
CA LYS A 195 19.87 -27.76 -3.25
C LYS A 195 18.79 -26.77 -3.71
N HIS A 196 18.16 -27.01 -4.85
CA HIS A 196 17.04 -26.17 -5.30
C HIS A 196 15.85 -26.20 -4.33
N ILE A 197 15.55 -27.36 -3.75
CA ILE A 197 14.48 -27.50 -2.75
C ILE A 197 14.83 -26.77 -1.45
N GLU A 198 16.08 -26.87 -0.98
CA GLU A 198 16.55 -26.12 0.18
C GLU A 198 16.37 -24.60 -0.02
N ASN A 199 16.77 -24.08 -1.18
CA ASN A 199 16.56 -22.67 -1.51
C ASN A 199 15.07 -22.28 -1.52
N ILE A 200 14.18 -23.14 -2.04
CA ILE A 200 12.73 -22.88 -2.02
C ILE A 200 12.21 -22.82 -0.59
N SER A 201 12.71 -23.68 0.30
CA SER A 201 12.34 -23.67 1.72
C SER A 201 12.80 -22.39 2.41
N GLU A 202 13.99 -21.88 2.08
CA GLU A 202 14.50 -20.61 2.61
C GLU A 202 13.63 -19.43 2.16
N ILE A 203 13.33 -19.33 0.86
CA ILE A 203 12.44 -18.30 0.30
C ILE A 203 11.06 -18.36 0.96
N THR A 204 10.54 -19.56 1.23
CA THR A 204 9.24 -19.72 1.91
C THR A 204 9.29 -19.21 3.36
N GLY A 205 10.43 -19.38 4.04
CA GLY A 205 10.65 -18.80 5.37
C GLY A 205 10.71 -17.27 5.34
N GLU A 206 11.37 -16.69 4.34
CA GLU A 206 11.39 -15.23 4.14
C GLU A 206 9.98 -14.66 3.89
N LEU A 207 9.14 -15.38 3.12
CA LEU A 207 7.75 -15.00 2.89
C LEU A 207 6.94 -14.92 4.20
N ASP A 208 7.15 -15.84 5.13
CA ASP A 208 6.47 -15.81 6.44
C ASP A 208 6.83 -14.54 7.23
N VAL A 209 8.12 -14.17 7.24
CA VAL A 209 8.60 -12.94 7.90
C VAL A 209 7.96 -11.70 7.25
N ILE A 210 7.87 -11.66 5.92
CA ILE A 210 7.22 -10.56 5.19
C ILE A 210 5.73 -10.45 5.56
N CYS A 211 5.01 -11.57 5.65
CA CYS A 211 3.61 -11.59 6.06
C CYS A 211 3.40 -11.06 7.48
N GLN A 212 4.30 -11.40 8.42
CA GLN A 212 4.26 -10.86 9.78
C GLN A 212 4.48 -9.33 9.78
N GLN A 213 5.46 -8.84 9.02
CA GLN A 213 5.70 -7.41 8.87
C GLN A 213 4.51 -6.67 8.25
N GLN A 214 3.91 -7.21 7.18
CA GLN A 214 2.72 -6.62 6.56
C GLN A 214 1.54 -6.55 7.53
N THR A 215 1.34 -7.60 8.33
CA THR A 215 0.31 -7.61 9.38
C THR A 215 0.55 -6.51 10.41
N GLN A 216 1.79 -6.31 10.84
CA GLN A 216 2.14 -5.24 11.78
C GLN A 216 1.90 -3.85 11.18
N VAL A 217 2.24 -3.64 9.90
CA VAL A 217 1.95 -2.39 9.18
C VAL A 217 0.44 -2.13 9.10
N ALA A 218 -0.35 -3.15 8.77
CA ALA A 218 -1.81 -3.03 8.72
C ALA A 218 -2.41 -2.62 10.07
N VAL A 219 -1.93 -3.20 11.18
CA VAL A 219 -2.37 -2.83 12.54
C VAL A 219 -2.02 -1.37 12.85
N SER A 220 -0.79 -0.94 12.56
CA SER A 220 -0.38 0.45 12.78
C SER A 220 -1.23 1.44 11.97
N LEU A 221 -1.52 1.12 10.70
CA LEU A 221 -2.37 1.97 9.85
C LEU A 221 -3.81 2.02 10.35
N GLU A 222 -4.35 0.92 10.88
CA GLU A 222 -5.69 0.89 11.45
C GLU A 222 -5.78 1.80 12.69
N GLU A 223 -4.78 1.76 13.57
CA GLU A 223 -4.70 2.66 14.72
C GLU A 223 -4.66 4.14 14.30
N ASP A 224 -3.84 4.48 13.29
CA ASP A 224 -3.73 5.85 12.79
C ASP A 224 -5.03 6.31 12.10
N ASN A 225 -5.69 5.42 11.36
CA ASN A 225 -6.99 5.70 10.75
C ASN A 225 -8.08 5.93 11.80
N GLN A 226 -8.05 5.18 12.91
CA GLN A 226 -8.97 5.38 14.04
C GLN A 226 -8.69 6.68 14.79
N LYS A 227 -7.43 7.03 15.04
CA LYS A 227 -7.05 8.33 15.63
C LYS A 227 -7.54 9.47 14.76
N MET A 228 -7.38 9.38 13.43
CA MET A 228 -7.93 10.40 12.52
C MET A 228 -9.45 10.51 12.60
N LYS A 229 -10.20 9.39 12.72
CA LYS A 229 -11.66 9.43 12.89
C LYS A 229 -12.06 10.20 14.15
N GLN A 230 -11.32 10.07 15.23
CA GLN A 230 -11.63 10.78 16.48
C GLN A 230 -11.47 12.29 16.37
N ILE A 231 -10.55 12.79 15.53
CA ILE A 231 -10.36 14.24 15.30
C ILE A 231 -11.62 14.90 14.73
N PHE A 232 -12.43 14.16 13.96
CA PHE A 232 -13.64 14.69 13.32
C PHE A 232 -14.91 14.54 14.17
N ILE A 233 -14.84 13.83 15.30
CA ILE A 233 -16.00 13.55 16.19
C ILE A 233 -16.09 14.60 17.33
N HIS A 234 -15.16 15.53 17.44
CA HIS A 234 -15.18 16.67 18.39
C HIS A 234 -15.08 18.00 17.65
#